data_AF-A0A1M5JK97-F1
#
_entry.id   AF-A0A1M5JK97-F1
#
_cell.length_a   1.000
_cell.length_b   1.000
_cell.length_c   1.000
_cell.angle_alpha   90.00
_cell.angle_beta   90.00
_cell.angle_gamma   90.00
#
_symmetry.space_group_name_H-M   'P 1'
#
loop_
_entity.id
_entity.type
_entity.pdbx_description
1 polymer ?
#
loop_
_entity_poly.entity_id
_entity_poly.type
_entity_poly.pdbx_seq_one_letter_code
_entity_poly.pdbx_strand_id
1 'polypeptide(L)'
;MKRLLASLILALCCAPALAVSHVFLVQNSGWMEPFYTDPASQYKPLVTALVSAVAQPGDPLVLAAFNQSLPGLASPRALLSVSYEPKVTGKQVRDALAELEVARKPGSKAYADTDLSEAVNLAVDKALGDKPGLVWLFTNNRNSPNNDQETARRNSEFYALIHQGRTITRALAYPLQMPVKGEHYRANGIMLYVLAVGEKGAADLKALVASGAIAKVITEPAARLKPLDQDTVRLLPRKVSNAPGVGFSMTPGGLLRADVESDARTPAAGIEWQLENTIYPYTIASATISARSRLGGEDHPIRLREAGIAGLAPGKSAPLSSSMQLPVKQLPSKWSWNAIGSAGSAYVLPGQIELHLGAQRLELSQAFRKRMATLFPGDPLPEIFTPPEQIKASTAVLPLEVRVHYGVGPLVALMAAGLALAGLLTTAALALVRPRKALLTVEDELRTMHARAGTTQPVFDKAGNRIAQLKTTLFGHQLIDLRDGAQVRLGR
;
A
#
# COMPACT_ATOMS: atom_id res chain seq x y z
N MET A 1 23.83 -21.33 -5.69
CA MET A 1 22.54 -21.12 -5.00
C MET A 1 22.19 -19.65 -4.73
N LYS A 2 23.06 -18.83 -4.12
CA LYS A 2 22.75 -17.41 -3.84
C LYS A 2 22.46 -16.51 -5.06
N ARG A 3 23.07 -16.80 -6.23
CA ARG A 3 22.80 -16.06 -7.48
C ARG A 3 21.49 -16.47 -8.18
N LEU A 4 21.03 -17.70 -7.97
CA LEU A 4 19.75 -18.21 -8.50
C LEU A 4 18.55 -17.68 -7.71
N LEU A 5 18.68 -17.50 -6.39
CA LEU A 5 17.64 -16.89 -5.56
C LEU A 5 17.43 -15.40 -5.87
N ALA A 6 18.50 -14.67 -6.19
CA ALA A 6 18.41 -13.25 -6.54
C ALA A 6 17.68 -13.01 -7.88
N SER A 7 17.84 -13.91 -8.85
CA SER A 7 17.12 -13.86 -10.14
C SER A 7 15.64 -14.23 -10.00
N LEU A 8 15.30 -15.13 -9.09
CA LEU A 8 13.90 -15.52 -8.84
C LEU A 8 13.12 -14.39 -8.12
N ILE A 9 13.78 -13.64 -7.22
CA ILE A 9 13.17 -12.50 -6.51
C ILE A 9 12.99 -11.29 -7.44
N LEU A 10 13.89 -11.06 -8.40
CA LEU A 10 13.68 -10.03 -9.42
C LEU A 10 12.56 -10.39 -10.43
N ALA A 11 12.36 -11.68 -10.71
CA ALA A 11 11.29 -12.15 -11.60
C ALA A 11 9.89 -12.09 -10.93
N LEU A 12 9.79 -12.21 -9.60
CA LEU A 12 8.53 -12.08 -8.88
C LEU A 12 8.03 -10.64 -8.70
N CYS A 13 8.85 -9.62 -8.97
CA CYS A 13 8.42 -8.21 -8.93
C CYS A 13 7.79 -7.71 -10.23
N CYS A 14 7.79 -8.52 -11.29
CA CYS A 14 7.09 -8.25 -12.55
C CYS A 14 5.89 -9.18 -12.69
N ALA A 15 4.98 -9.20 -11.72
CA ALA A 15 3.64 -9.70 -12.01
C ALA A 15 3.08 -8.82 -13.15
N PRO A 16 2.69 -9.38 -14.31
CA PRO A 16 2.04 -8.58 -15.34
C PRO A 16 0.84 -7.91 -14.68
N ALA A 17 0.78 -6.58 -14.74
CA ALA A 17 -0.40 -5.86 -14.33
C ALA A 17 -1.58 -6.47 -15.12
N LEU A 18 -2.57 -7.02 -14.41
CA LEU A 18 -3.75 -7.57 -15.05
C LEU A 18 -4.34 -6.49 -15.94
N ALA A 19 -4.60 -6.84 -17.20
CA ALA A 19 -5.14 -5.93 -18.21
C ALA A 19 -6.37 -5.18 -17.66
N VAL A 20 -6.37 -3.86 -17.84
CA VAL A 20 -7.45 -2.98 -17.41
C VAL A 20 -8.40 -2.82 -18.59
N SER A 21 -9.70 -3.03 -18.37
CA SER A 21 -10.69 -2.78 -19.43
C SER A 21 -11.06 -1.30 -19.46
N HIS A 22 -10.96 -0.67 -20.63
CA HIS A 22 -11.26 0.74 -20.84
C HIS A 22 -12.44 0.92 -21.80
N VAL A 23 -13.40 1.77 -21.43
CA VAL A 23 -14.44 2.27 -22.33
C VAL A 23 -14.32 3.79 -22.42
N PHE A 24 -14.11 4.32 -23.61
CA PHE A 24 -14.01 5.76 -23.87
C PHE A 24 -15.28 6.22 -24.59
N LEU A 25 -16.06 7.05 -23.92
CA LEU A 25 -17.32 7.63 -24.39
C LEU A 25 -17.09 9.09 -24.82
N VAL A 26 -17.27 9.36 -26.11
CA VAL A 26 -17.05 10.67 -26.71
C VAL A 26 -18.40 11.28 -27.06
N GLN A 27 -18.78 12.38 -26.40
CA GLN A 27 -20.06 13.02 -26.68
C GLN A 27 -20.04 13.63 -28.08
N ASN A 28 -21.10 13.41 -28.86
CA ASN A 28 -21.29 14.02 -30.18
C ASN A 28 -22.68 14.65 -30.37
N SER A 29 -23.35 15.08 -29.29
CA SER A 29 -24.62 15.81 -29.35
C SER A 29 -24.46 17.24 -29.90
N GLY A 30 -25.57 17.92 -30.17
CA GLY A 30 -25.59 19.27 -30.76
C GLY A 30 -24.78 20.31 -30.00
N TRP A 31 -24.81 20.28 -28.67
CA TRP A 31 -24.01 21.21 -27.85
C TRP A 31 -22.51 21.04 -28.02
N MET A 32 -22.07 19.90 -28.56
CA MET A 32 -20.67 19.65 -28.86
C MET A 32 -20.23 20.24 -30.20
N GLU A 33 -21.14 20.81 -31.01
CA GLU A 33 -20.84 21.37 -32.35
C GLU A 33 -19.51 22.12 -32.44
N PRO A 34 -19.20 23.14 -31.61
CA PRO A 34 -17.96 23.89 -31.73
C PRO A 34 -16.71 23.02 -31.50
N PHE A 35 -16.80 21.92 -30.74
CA PHE A 35 -15.68 21.00 -30.53
C PHE A 35 -15.37 20.13 -31.75
N TYR A 36 -16.32 20.01 -32.70
CA TYR A 36 -16.17 19.26 -33.95
C TYR A 36 -15.89 20.16 -35.15
N THR A 37 -16.43 21.39 -35.15
CA THR A 37 -16.40 22.29 -36.31
C THR A 37 -15.28 23.32 -36.25
N ASP A 38 -14.82 23.72 -35.05
CA ASP A 38 -13.70 24.63 -34.89
C ASP A 38 -12.38 23.94 -35.31
N PRO A 39 -11.67 24.42 -36.34
CA PRO A 39 -10.41 23.81 -36.78
C PRO A 39 -9.30 23.83 -35.73
N ALA A 40 -9.38 24.72 -34.75
CA ALA A 40 -8.42 24.80 -33.65
C ALA A 40 -8.76 23.85 -32.47
N SER A 41 -9.93 23.20 -32.51
CA SER A 41 -10.40 22.33 -31.44
C SER A 41 -9.40 21.21 -31.13
N GLN A 42 -9.03 21.10 -29.84
CA GLN A 42 -8.18 20.03 -29.34
C GLN A 42 -8.97 18.82 -28.85
N TYR A 43 -10.27 18.76 -29.13
CA TYR A 43 -11.16 17.72 -28.58
C TYR A 43 -10.78 16.29 -29.00
N LYS A 44 -10.73 16.00 -30.31
CA LYS A 44 -10.33 14.67 -30.83
C LYS A 44 -8.86 14.34 -30.51
N PRO A 45 -7.90 15.29 -30.64
CA PRO A 45 -6.53 15.10 -30.16
C PRO A 45 -6.44 14.73 -28.67
N LEU A 46 -7.20 15.38 -27.79
CA LEU A 46 -7.24 15.10 -26.36
C LEU A 46 -7.68 13.65 -26.08
N VAL A 47 -8.76 13.18 -26.73
CA VAL A 47 -9.22 11.79 -26.58
C VAL A 47 -8.12 10.81 -26.97
N THR A 48 -7.47 11.03 -28.13
CA THR A 48 -6.38 10.17 -28.61
C THR A 48 -5.19 10.16 -27.65
N ALA A 49 -4.78 11.34 -27.17
CA ALA A 49 -3.66 11.49 -26.27
C ALA A 49 -3.94 10.79 -24.94
N LEU A 50 -5.14 10.96 -24.38
CA LEU A 50 -5.52 10.32 -23.14
C LEU A 50 -5.56 8.80 -23.27
N VAL A 51 -6.19 8.26 -24.32
CA VAL A 51 -6.19 6.80 -24.61
C VAL A 51 -4.76 6.26 -24.61
N SER A 52 -3.86 6.94 -25.31
CA SER A 52 -2.47 6.51 -25.43
C SER A 52 -1.67 6.64 -24.12
N ALA A 53 -2.07 7.55 -23.24
CA ALA A 53 -1.41 7.76 -21.97
C ALA A 53 -1.84 6.75 -20.90
N VAL A 54 -3.10 6.30 -20.94
CA VAL A 54 -3.68 5.49 -19.85
C VAL A 54 -3.74 4.00 -20.14
N ALA A 55 -3.88 3.59 -21.39
CA ALA A 55 -3.94 2.18 -21.76
C ALA A 55 -2.54 1.54 -21.80
N GLN A 56 -2.46 0.27 -21.42
CA GLN A 56 -1.28 -0.58 -21.46
C GLN A 56 -1.40 -1.65 -22.55
N PRO A 57 -0.28 -2.21 -23.06
CA PRO A 57 -0.33 -3.28 -24.05
C PRO A 57 -1.19 -4.46 -23.57
N GLY A 58 -2.17 -4.85 -24.37
CA GLY A 58 -3.10 -5.95 -24.04
C GLY A 58 -4.41 -5.50 -23.35
N ASP A 59 -4.55 -4.23 -22.99
CA ASP A 59 -5.79 -3.73 -22.39
C ASP A 59 -6.97 -3.78 -23.38
N PRO A 60 -8.11 -4.39 -23.02
CA PRO A 60 -9.33 -4.30 -23.82
C PRO A 60 -9.81 -2.85 -23.86
N LEU A 61 -10.02 -2.32 -25.07
CA LEU A 61 -10.42 -0.94 -25.29
C LEU A 61 -11.63 -0.86 -26.21
N VAL A 62 -12.67 -0.17 -25.73
CA VAL A 62 -13.83 0.24 -26.53
C VAL A 62 -13.84 1.76 -26.63
N LEU A 63 -13.94 2.28 -27.86
CA LEU A 63 -14.25 3.69 -28.13
C LEU A 63 -15.67 3.75 -28.68
N ALA A 64 -16.52 4.60 -28.10
CA ALA A 64 -17.89 4.80 -28.55
C ALA A 64 -18.25 6.29 -28.55
N ALA A 65 -19.11 6.68 -29.49
CA ALA A 65 -19.76 7.98 -29.47
C ALA A 65 -21.10 7.90 -28.77
N PHE A 66 -21.50 8.93 -28.04
CA PHE A 66 -22.81 8.97 -27.40
C PHE A 66 -23.51 10.33 -27.54
N ASN A 67 -24.84 10.27 -27.56
CA ASN A 67 -25.77 11.38 -27.56
C ASN A 67 -27.07 10.89 -26.87
N GLN A 68 -28.21 10.80 -27.55
CA GLN A 68 -29.45 10.21 -27.06
C GLN A 68 -29.84 9.01 -27.94
N SER A 69 -30.34 7.93 -27.35
CA SER A 69 -30.95 6.87 -28.16
C SER A 69 -32.25 7.33 -28.79
N LEU A 70 -32.41 7.04 -30.09
CA LEU A 70 -33.66 7.23 -30.84
C LEU A 70 -33.99 5.96 -31.64
N PRO A 71 -35.25 5.74 -32.03
CA PRO A 71 -35.59 4.68 -32.95
C PRO A 71 -34.72 4.74 -34.22
N GLY A 72 -33.98 3.66 -34.51
CA GLY A 72 -33.05 3.58 -35.64
C GLY A 72 -31.66 4.19 -35.42
N LEU A 73 -31.40 4.81 -34.26
CA LEU A 73 -30.09 5.37 -33.90
C LEU A 73 -29.77 5.06 -32.41
N ALA A 74 -29.10 3.93 -32.17
CA ALA A 74 -28.68 3.55 -30.83
C ALA A 74 -27.51 4.41 -30.31
N SER A 75 -27.54 4.74 -29.03
CA SER A 75 -26.47 5.44 -28.30
C SER A 75 -26.20 4.71 -26.97
N PRO A 76 -24.93 4.50 -26.56
CA PRO A 76 -23.70 4.75 -27.30
C PRO A 76 -23.54 3.87 -28.55
N ARG A 77 -22.90 4.42 -29.59
CA ARG A 77 -22.51 3.72 -30.81
C ARG A 77 -21.02 3.41 -30.78
N ALA A 78 -20.66 2.13 -30.84
CA ALA A 78 -19.26 1.71 -30.91
C ALA A 78 -18.60 2.23 -32.20
N LEU A 79 -17.39 2.78 -32.06
CA LEU A 79 -16.53 3.24 -33.14
C LEU A 79 -15.32 2.32 -33.33
N LEU A 80 -14.79 1.79 -32.22
CA LEU A 80 -13.64 0.90 -32.20
C LEU A 80 -13.75 -0.06 -31.01
N SER A 81 -13.36 -1.32 -31.21
CA SER A 81 -13.21 -2.30 -30.14
C SER A 81 -11.97 -3.14 -30.43
N VAL A 82 -10.91 -2.99 -29.64
CA VAL A 82 -9.59 -3.59 -29.89
C VAL A 82 -8.89 -3.96 -28.57
N SER A 83 -7.87 -4.82 -28.67
CA SER A 83 -6.84 -4.90 -27.63
C SER A 83 -5.81 -3.80 -27.89
N TYR A 84 -5.41 -3.07 -26.86
CA TYR A 84 -4.51 -1.93 -27.01
C TYR A 84 -3.10 -2.39 -27.41
N GLU A 85 -2.59 -1.80 -28.49
CA GLU A 85 -1.24 -1.98 -29.01
C GLU A 85 -0.61 -0.60 -29.28
N PRO A 86 0.46 -0.21 -28.57
CA PRO A 86 0.98 1.18 -28.58
C PRO A 86 1.28 1.76 -29.97
N LYS A 87 1.72 0.92 -30.92
CA LYS A 87 2.11 1.37 -32.27
C LYS A 87 0.94 1.52 -33.22
N VAL A 88 -0.19 0.84 -32.95
CA VAL A 88 -1.31 0.70 -33.91
C VAL A 88 -2.55 1.42 -33.40
N THR A 89 -2.91 1.21 -32.13
CA THR A 89 -4.19 1.67 -31.57
C THR A 89 -4.31 3.20 -31.58
N GLY A 90 -3.22 3.93 -31.35
CA GLY A 90 -3.23 5.39 -31.45
C GLY A 90 -3.66 5.90 -32.82
N LYS A 91 -3.28 5.22 -33.91
CA LYS A 91 -3.74 5.56 -35.27
C LYS A 91 -5.21 5.16 -35.47
N GLN A 92 -5.59 3.96 -35.05
CA GLN A 92 -6.99 3.49 -35.16
C GLN A 92 -7.97 4.40 -34.44
N VAL A 93 -7.61 4.90 -33.25
CA VAL A 93 -8.41 5.87 -32.50
C VAL A 93 -8.52 7.19 -33.24
N ARG A 94 -7.42 7.71 -33.80
CA ARG A 94 -7.46 8.94 -34.60
C ARG A 94 -8.35 8.79 -35.83
N ASP A 95 -8.22 7.69 -36.56
CA ASP A 95 -9.01 7.42 -37.76
C ASP A 95 -10.50 7.32 -37.41
N ALA A 96 -10.85 6.56 -36.37
CA ALA A 96 -12.24 6.43 -35.90
C ALA A 96 -12.84 7.76 -35.42
N LEU A 97 -12.03 8.63 -34.80
CA LEU A 97 -12.47 9.96 -34.38
C LEU A 97 -12.55 10.95 -35.56
N ALA A 98 -11.73 10.81 -36.60
CA ALA A 98 -11.70 11.72 -37.73
C ALA A 98 -13.08 11.75 -38.42
N GLU A 99 -13.68 10.59 -38.65
CA GLU A 99 -15.01 10.42 -39.26
C GLU A 99 -16.18 10.76 -38.32
N LEU A 100 -15.93 10.97 -37.03
CA LEU A 100 -16.99 11.29 -36.08
C LEU A 100 -17.46 12.74 -36.25
N GLU A 101 -18.74 12.90 -36.57
CA GLU A 101 -19.42 14.19 -36.71
C GLU A 101 -20.46 14.42 -35.59
N VAL A 102 -20.97 15.64 -35.54
CA VAL A 102 -22.09 16.04 -34.67
C VAL A 102 -23.35 15.27 -35.09
N ALA A 103 -23.98 14.56 -34.16
CA ALA A 103 -25.16 13.76 -34.41
C ALA A 103 -26.40 14.63 -34.68
N ARG A 104 -27.23 14.15 -35.61
CA ARG A 104 -28.54 14.74 -35.94
C ARG A 104 -29.65 13.73 -35.64
N LYS A 105 -30.85 14.26 -35.35
CA LYS A 105 -32.05 13.42 -35.17
C LYS A 105 -32.42 12.78 -36.52
N PRO A 106 -32.80 11.49 -36.58
CA PRO A 106 -33.19 10.83 -37.81
C PRO A 106 -34.27 11.61 -38.58
N GLY A 107 -34.07 11.80 -39.88
CA GLY A 107 -35.02 12.54 -40.73
C GLY A 107 -35.13 14.04 -40.45
N SER A 108 -34.24 14.63 -39.63
CA SER A 108 -34.27 16.04 -39.25
C SER A 108 -32.91 16.73 -39.41
N LYS A 109 -32.94 18.04 -39.63
CA LYS A 109 -31.73 18.89 -39.55
C LYS A 109 -31.34 19.21 -38.10
N ALA A 110 -32.24 18.97 -37.13
CA ALA A 110 -31.98 19.23 -35.73
C ALA A 110 -30.88 18.31 -35.17
N TYR A 111 -30.02 18.88 -34.31
CA TYR A 111 -29.01 18.09 -33.62
C TYR A 111 -29.63 17.13 -32.59
N ALA A 112 -28.94 16.03 -32.33
CA ALA A 112 -29.30 15.10 -31.26
C ALA A 112 -29.01 15.72 -29.89
N ASP A 113 -29.81 15.36 -28.89
CA ASP A 113 -29.62 15.76 -27.49
C ASP A 113 -28.63 14.79 -26.79
N THR A 114 -28.36 15.00 -25.49
CA THR A 114 -27.44 14.16 -24.71
C THR A 114 -28.18 13.36 -23.65
N ASP A 115 -27.82 12.09 -23.47
CA ASP A 115 -28.22 11.26 -22.35
C ASP A 115 -27.01 10.62 -21.66
N LEU A 116 -26.49 11.29 -20.62
CA LEU A 116 -25.31 10.84 -19.88
C LEU A 116 -25.59 9.57 -19.06
N SER A 117 -26.80 9.45 -18.51
CA SER A 117 -27.21 8.31 -17.68
C SER A 117 -27.26 7.04 -18.51
N GLU A 118 -27.95 7.08 -19.66
CA GLU A 118 -28.00 5.96 -20.60
C GLU A 118 -26.59 5.57 -21.08
N ALA A 119 -25.76 6.55 -21.46
CA ALA A 119 -24.43 6.29 -21.97
C ALA A 119 -23.54 5.54 -20.97
N VAL A 120 -23.59 5.95 -19.69
CA VAL A 120 -22.80 5.31 -18.65
C VAL A 120 -23.34 3.93 -18.29
N ASN A 121 -24.66 3.77 -18.13
CA ASN A 121 -25.26 2.47 -17.82
C ASN A 121 -24.96 1.45 -18.92
N LEU A 122 -25.14 1.80 -20.20
CA LEU A 122 -24.83 0.89 -21.30
C LEU A 122 -23.34 0.59 -21.44
N ALA A 123 -22.46 1.53 -21.08
CA ALA A 123 -21.02 1.25 -21.05
C ALA A 123 -20.65 0.25 -19.95
N VAL A 124 -21.29 0.33 -18.78
CA VAL A 124 -21.09 -0.62 -17.69
C VAL A 124 -21.69 -1.98 -18.05
N ASP A 125 -22.97 -2.02 -18.40
CA ASP A 125 -23.72 -3.26 -18.58
C ASP A 125 -23.31 -4.00 -19.85
N LYS A 126 -23.07 -3.29 -20.96
CA LYS A 126 -22.79 -3.92 -22.26
C LYS A 126 -21.32 -3.91 -22.63
N ALA A 127 -20.65 -2.76 -22.55
CA ALA A 127 -19.28 -2.65 -23.05
C ALA A 127 -18.26 -3.31 -22.09
N LEU A 128 -18.43 -3.14 -20.78
CA LEU A 128 -17.67 -3.88 -19.77
C LEU A 128 -18.28 -5.26 -19.47
N GLY A 129 -19.57 -5.46 -19.71
CA GLY A 129 -20.26 -6.71 -19.40
C GLY A 129 -20.32 -6.97 -17.90
N ASP A 130 -20.61 -5.93 -17.11
CA ASP A 130 -20.60 -5.93 -15.63
C ASP A 130 -19.26 -6.31 -14.99
N LYS A 131 -18.16 -6.30 -15.77
CA LYS A 131 -16.82 -6.56 -15.25
C LYS A 131 -16.16 -5.27 -14.73
N PRO A 132 -15.20 -5.39 -13.79
CA PRO A 132 -14.43 -4.24 -13.35
C PRO A 132 -13.67 -3.59 -14.51
N GLY A 133 -13.65 -2.26 -14.54
CA GLY A 133 -13.02 -1.49 -15.60
C GLY A 133 -13.16 0.02 -15.39
N LEU A 134 -12.70 0.79 -16.37
CA LEU A 134 -12.70 2.25 -16.35
C LEU A 134 -13.56 2.79 -17.51
N VAL A 135 -14.58 3.58 -17.18
CA VAL A 135 -15.41 4.31 -18.15
C VAL A 135 -14.97 5.77 -18.15
N TRP A 136 -14.46 6.25 -19.28
CA TRP A 136 -14.03 7.62 -19.53
C TRP A 136 -15.11 8.35 -20.31
N LEU A 137 -15.49 9.54 -19.86
CA LEU A 137 -16.58 10.31 -20.47
C LEU A 137 -16.10 11.70 -20.82
N PHE A 138 -16.12 12.06 -22.11
CA PHE A 138 -15.78 13.40 -22.57
C PHE A 138 -17.05 14.15 -22.96
N THR A 139 -17.35 15.23 -22.25
CA THR A 139 -18.64 15.92 -22.31
C THR A 139 -18.50 17.39 -21.99
N ASN A 140 -19.38 18.25 -22.51
CA ASN A 140 -19.49 19.64 -22.03
C ASN A 140 -20.49 19.80 -20.88
N ASN A 141 -21.02 18.69 -20.35
CA ASN A 141 -21.98 18.62 -19.26
C ASN A 141 -23.32 19.35 -19.55
N ARG A 142 -23.69 19.47 -20.83
CA ARG A 142 -24.97 20.04 -21.30
C ARG A 142 -25.84 18.97 -21.97
N ASN A 143 -27.12 18.96 -21.62
CA ASN A 143 -28.04 17.90 -22.00
C ASN A 143 -29.05 18.25 -23.12
N SER A 144 -29.51 19.51 -23.25
CA SER A 144 -30.48 19.90 -24.30
C SER A 144 -30.39 21.40 -24.63
N PRO A 145 -30.54 21.82 -25.91
CA PRO A 145 -30.56 23.23 -26.30
C PRO A 145 -31.67 24.09 -25.67
N ASN A 146 -32.63 23.52 -24.94
CA ASN A 146 -33.79 24.26 -24.42
C ASN A 146 -34.14 24.00 -22.94
N ASN A 147 -33.25 23.33 -22.17
CA ASN A 147 -33.35 23.14 -20.70
C ASN A 147 -34.79 22.99 -20.15
N ASP A 148 -35.55 22.02 -20.65
CA ASP A 148 -36.86 21.66 -20.09
C ASP A 148 -36.72 20.83 -18.80
N GLN A 149 -37.81 20.61 -18.07
CA GLN A 149 -37.81 19.87 -16.79
C GLN A 149 -37.25 18.45 -16.92
N GLU A 150 -37.44 17.79 -18.07
CA GLU A 150 -36.88 16.47 -18.36
C GLU A 150 -35.34 16.48 -18.33
N THR A 151 -34.73 17.57 -18.79
CA THR A 151 -33.28 17.76 -18.78
C THR A 151 -32.72 17.83 -17.36
N ALA A 152 -33.41 18.50 -16.44
CA ALA A 152 -33.04 18.56 -15.02
C ALA A 152 -33.14 17.18 -14.35
N ARG A 153 -34.18 16.40 -14.67
CA ARG A 153 -34.35 15.02 -14.19
C ARG A 153 -33.23 14.09 -14.66
N ARG A 154 -32.87 14.12 -15.95
CA ARG A 154 -31.80 13.26 -16.48
C ARG A 154 -30.42 13.59 -15.89
N ASN A 155 -30.17 14.88 -15.62
CA ASN A 155 -28.97 15.30 -14.90
C ASN A 155 -28.93 14.76 -13.47
N SER A 156 -30.03 14.87 -12.72
CA SER A 156 -30.09 14.36 -11.35
C SER A 156 -29.96 12.84 -11.29
N GLU A 157 -30.46 12.11 -12.30
CA GLU A 157 -30.28 10.66 -12.42
C GLU A 157 -28.83 10.25 -12.61
N PHE A 158 -28.10 10.91 -13.51
CA PHE A 158 -26.67 10.68 -13.66
C PHE A 158 -25.92 10.99 -12.36
N TYR A 159 -26.27 12.06 -11.65
CA TYR A 159 -25.61 12.41 -10.40
C TYR A 159 -25.93 11.42 -9.26
N ALA A 160 -27.16 10.93 -9.19
CA ALA A 160 -27.57 9.88 -8.27
C ALA A 160 -26.81 8.58 -8.55
N LEU A 161 -26.64 8.21 -9.82
CA LEU A 161 -25.85 7.03 -10.22
C LEU A 161 -24.42 7.09 -9.64
N ILE A 162 -23.78 8.25 -9.73
CA ILE A 162 -22.37 8.42 -9.32
C ILE A 162 -22.24 8.40 -7.79
N HIS A 163 -23.10 9.13 -7.08
CA HIS A 163 -23.01 9.24 -5.62
C HIS A 163 -23.59 8.03 -4.90
N GLN A 164 -24.76 7.55 -5.31
CA GLN A 164 -25.53 6.52 -4.60
C GLN A 164 -25.34 5.11 -5.18
N GLY A 165 -24.97 5.00 -6.46
CA GLY A 165 -24.77 3.71 -7.11
C GLY A 165 -23.60 2.94 -6.51
N ARG A 166 -23.77 1.63 -6.29
CA ARG A 166 -22.71 0.76 -5.74
C ARG A 166 -21.70 0.31 -6.80
N THR A 167 -22.11 0.32 -8.07
CA THR A 167 -21.31 -0.17 -9.19
C THR A 167 -20.08 0.68 -9.44
N ILE A 168 -20.22 2.00 -9.37
CA ILE A 168 -19.13 2.95 -9.50
C ILE A 168 -18.58 3.23 -8.11
N THR A 169 -17.38 2.71 -7.83
CA THR A 169 -16.76 2.75 -6.49
C THR A 169 -15.83 3.94 -6.33
N ARG A 170 -15.25 4.45 -7.43
CA ARG A 170 -14.41 5.64 -7.47
C ARG A 170 -14.71 6.45 -8.73
N ALA A 171 -14.76 7.77 -8.59
CA ALA A 171 -15.06 8.67 -9.70
C ALA A 171 -14.25 9.96 -9.56
N LEU A 172 -13.64 10.39 -10.67
CA LEU A 172 -12.89 11.63 -10.79
C LEU A 172 -13.42 12.45 -11.97
N ALA A 173 -13.33 13.77 -11.86
CA ALA A 173 -13.67 14.71 -12.91
C ALA A 173 -12.52 15.69 -13.17
N TYR A 174 -12.34 16.10 -14.41
CA TYR A 174 -11.31 17.04 -14.86
C TYR A 174 -11.99 18.14 -15.69
N PRO A 175 -12.25 19.31 -15.11
CA PRO A 175 -12.76 20.46 -15.85
C PRO A 175 -11.60 21.13 -16.58
N LEU A 176 -11.54 20.98 -17.90
CA LEU A 176 -10.45 21.45 -18.74
C LEU A 176 -10.83 22.73 -19.49
N GLN A 177 -9.86 23.62 -19.65
CA GLN A 177 -10.03 24.79 -20.51
C GLN A 177 -9.86 24.37 -21.97
N MET A 178 -10.86 24.65 -22.79
CA MET A 178 -10.87 24.33 -24.21
C MET A 178 -11.81 25.33 -24.93
N PRO A 179 -11.35 26.57 -25.15
CA PRO A 179 -12.15 27.57 -25.85
C PRO A 179 -12.33 27.14 -27.31
N VAL A 180 -13.57 27.06 -27.74
CA VAL A 180 -13.98 26.69 -29.10
C VAL A 180 -15.15 27.54 -29.56
N LYS A 181 -15.20 27.83 -30.86
CA LYS A 181 -16.28 28.59 -31.48
C LYS A 181 -16.72 27.94 -32.79
N GLY A 182 -17.98 27.55 -32.82
CA GLY A 182 -18.66 27.01 -33.99
C GLY A 182 -19.59 28.05 -34.61
N GLU A 183 -20.42 27.59 -35.54
CA GLU A 183 -21.40 28.43 -36.22
C GLU A 183 -22.55 28.81 -35.28
N HIS A 184 -22.98 27.87 -34.44
CA HIS A 184 -24.19 28.00 -33.62
C HIS A 184 -23.86 28.19 -32.13
N TYR A 185 -22.78 27.57 -31.65
CA TYR A 185 -22.44 27.58 -30.24
C TYR A 185 -20.97 27.95 -29.99
N ARG A 186 -20.69 28.27 -28.74
CA ARG A 186 -19.33 28.47 -28.20
C ARG A 186 -19.21 27.80 -26.85
N ALA A 187 -18.01 27.38 -26.49
CA ALA A 187 -17.69 26.84 -25.17
C ALA A 187 -16.31 27.30 -24.74
N ASN A 188 -16.09 27.45 -23.43
CA ASN A 188 -14.77 27.78 -22.88
C ASN A 188 -14.03 26.56 -22.32
N GLY A 189 -14.75 25.47 -22.10
CA GLY A 189 -14.22 24.29 -21.42
C GLY A 189 -14.99 23.03 -21.71
N ILE A 190 -14.35 21.92 -21.37
CA ILE A 190 -14.90 20.57 -21.46
C ILE A 190 -14.70 19.87 -20.13
N MET A 191 -15.59 18.94 -19.83
CA MET A 191 -15.50 18.06 -18.67
C MET A 191 -15.11 16.66 -19.09
N LEU A 192 -14.10 16.11 -18.44
CA LEU A 192 -13.76 14.70 -18.53
C LEU A 192 -14.10 14.03 -17.22
N TYR A 193 -14.78 12.88 -17.28
CA TYR A 193 -14.95 12.01 -16.12
C TYR A 193 -14.20 10.69 -16.34
N VAL A 194 -13.75 10.09 -15.25
CA VAL A 194 -13.36 8.68 -15.21
C VAL A 194 -14.06 7.99 -14.06
N LEU A 195 -14.79 6.93 -14.39
CA LEU A 195 -15.65 6.17 -13.49
C LEU A 195 -15.07 4.76 -13.38
N ALA A 196 -14.65 4.40 -12.18
CA ALA A 196 -14.12 3.08 -11.88
C ALA A 196 -15.25 2.15 -11.43
N VAL A 197 -15.43 1.07 -12.17
CA VAL A 197 -16.45 0.04 -11.93
C VAL A 197 -15.85 -1.06 -11.06
N GLY A 198 -16.51 -1.33 -9.94
CA GLY A 198 -16.10 -2.34 -8.96
C GLY A 198 -14.79 -2.01 -8.21
N GLU A 199 -14.45 -2.83 -7.22
CA GLU A 199 -13.25 -2.60 -6.38
C GLU A 199 -11.94 -2.70 -7.18
N LYS A 200 -11.86 -3.66 -8.12
CA LYS A 200 -10.70 -3.77 -9.00
C LYS A 200 -10.53 -2.54 -9.88
N GLY A 201 -11.60 -2.03 -10.50
CA GLY A 201 -11.54 -0.77 -11.25
C GLY A 201 -11.08 0.40 -10.37
N ALA A 202 -11.51 0.45 -9.10
CA ALA A 202 -11.08 1.49 -8.16
C ALA A 202 -9.57 1.44 -7.89
N ALA A 203 -9.05 0.23 -7.70
CA ALA A 203 -7.61 -0.02 -7.51
C ALA A 203 -6.82 0.32 -8.77
N ASP A 204 -7.31 -0.07 -9.95
CA ASP A 204 -6.69 0.22 -11.25
C ASP A 204 -6.64 1.74 -11.50
N LEU A 205 -7.73 2.47 -11.23
CA LEU A 205 -7.75 3.93 -11.31
C LEU A 205 -6.80 4.59 -10.30
N LYS A 206 -6.74 4.08 -9.06
CA LYS A 206 -5.80 4.60 -8.04
C LYS A 206 -4.34 4.41 -8.50
N ALA A 207 -4.01 3.24 -9.06
CA ALA A 207 -2.69 2.97 -9.62
C ALA A 207 -2.37 3.87 -10.82
N LEU A 208 -3.35 4.13 -11.69
CA LEU A 208 -3.20 4.99 -12.85
C LEU A 208 -2.97 6.46 -12.48
N VAL A 209 -3.64 6.96 -11.43
CA VAL A 209 -3.36 8.28 -10.87
C VAL A 209 -1.96 8.33 -10.26
N ALA A 210 -1.58 7.32 -9.49
CA ALA A 210 -0.28 7.25 -8.82
C ALA A 210 0.90 7.15 -9.79
N SER A 211 0.71 6.50 -10.95
CA SER A 211 1.74 6.39 -11.99
C SER A 211 2.01 7.71 -12.74
N GLY A 212 1.13 8.71 -12.57
CA GLY A 212 1.20 9.97 -13.30
C GLY A 212 0.83 9.83 -14.78
N ALA A 213 0.27 8.70 -15.22
CA ALA A 213 -0.12 8.46 -16.61
C ALA A 213 -1.11 9.52 -17.12
N ILE A 214 -2.16 9.80 -16.35
CA ILE A 214 -3.15 10.84 -16.67
C ILE A 214 -2.48 12.23 -16.71
N ALA A 215 -1.55 12.47 -15.78
CA ALA A 215 -0.86 13.75 -15.64
C ALA A 215 0.06 14.12 -16.82
N LYS A 216 0.38 13.16 -17.70
CA LYS A 216 1.10 13.41 -18.96
C LYS A 216 0.28 14.18 -19.98
N VAL A 217 -1.05 14.12 -19.88
CA VAL A 217 -1.99 14.75 -20.82
C VAL A 217 -2.82 15.82 -20.11
N ILE A 218 -3.24 15.56 -18.87
CA ILE A 218 -4.12 16.43 -18.10
C ILE A 218 -3.35 16.95 -16.90
N THR A 219 -3.01 18.22 -16.93
CA THR A 219 -2.20 18.86 -15.87
C THR A 219 -3.05 19.37 -14.71
N GLU A 220 -4.36 19.44 -14.92
CA GLU A 220 -5.30 19.99 -13.98
C GLU A 220 -5.65 18.98 -12.87
N PRO A 221 -5.84 19.46 -11.63
CA PRO A 221 -6.14 18.58 -10.51
C PRO A 221 -7.48 17.87 -10.72
N ALA A 222 -7.50 16.57 -10.43
CA ALA A 222 -8.70 15.74 -10.46
C ALA A 222 -9.67 16.15 -9.35
N ALA A 223 -10.86 16.61 -9.70
CA ALA A 223 -11.98 16.78 -8.77
C ALA A 223 -12.50 15.40 -8.37
N ARG A 224 -12.32 15.04 -7.09
CA ARG A 224 -12.81 13.78 -6.55
C ARG A 224 -14.33 13.86 -6.41
N LEU A 225 -15.03 12.89 -7.01
CA LEU A 225 -16.48 12.74 -6.84
C LEU A 225 -16.79 11.63 -5.86
N LYS A 226 -15.97 10.56 -5.85
CA LYS A 226 -16.14 9.40 -4.98
C LYS A 226 -14.81 8.64 -4.78
N PRO A 227 -14.55 8.02 -3.62
CA PRO A 227 -15.25 8.17 -2.34
C PRO A 227 -14.96 9.52 -1.69
N LEU A 228 -15.91 10.05 -0.91
CA LEU A 228 -15.76 11.30 -0.14
C LEU A 228 -15.59 11.07 1.37
N ASP A 229 -15.71 9.82 1.80
CA ASP A 229 -15.62 9.31 3.17
C ASP A 229 -14.29 8.59 3.46
N GLN A 230 -13.34 8.61 2.52
CA GLN A 230 -12.05 7.94 2.64
C GLN A 230 -10.92 8.84 2.14
N ASP A 231 -9.76 8.75 2.80
CA ASP A 231 -8.52 9.43 2.41
C ASP A 231 -8.76 10.92 2.12
N THR A 232 -9.54 11.59 2.98
CA THR A 232 -9.91 13.01 2.85
C THR A 232 -8.80 13.94 3.29
N VAL A 233 -7.93 13.43 4.16
CA VAL A 233 -6.79 14.11 4.72
C VAL A 233 -5.56 13.21 4.70
N ARG A 234 -4.38 13.83 4.78
CA ARG A 234 -3.09 13.15 4.92
C ARG A 234 -2.36 13.69 6.14
N LEU A 235 -1.83 12.78 6.94
CA LEU A 235 -0.99 13.10 8.10
C LEU A 235 0.48 13.14 7.67
N LEU A 236 1.12 14.28 7.89
CA LEU A 236 2.54 14.51 7.59
C LEU A 236 3.31 14.81 8.88
N PRO A 237 4.23 13.95 9.34
CA PRO A 237 5.01 14.22 10.54
C PRO A 237 5.95 15.42 10.33
N ARG A 238 6.00 16.33 11.30
CA ARG A 238 6.88 17.52 11.29
C ARG A 238 7.98 17.42 12.33
N LYS A 239 7.64 16.98 13.53
CA LYS A 239 8.56 16.88 14.66
C LYS A 239 8.07 15.83 15.63
N VAL A 240 9.00 15.16 16.30
CA VAL A 240 8.70 14.33 17.47
C VAL A 240 9.38 14.94 18.67
N SER A 241 8.61 15.18 19.72
CA SER A 241 9.08 15.69 21.00
C SER A 241 8.87 14.61 22.07
N ASN A 242 9.88 14.45 22.93
CA ASN A 242 9.89 13.54 24.07
C ASN A 242 9.63 12.06 23.72
N ALA A 243 10.71 11.28 23.57
CA ALA A 243 10.80 9.86 23.92
C ALA A 243 12.28 9.45 23.84
N PRO A 244 13.02 9.42 24.98
CA PRO A 244 14.37 8.86 24.99
C PRO A 244 14.35 7.45 24.40
N GLY A 245 15.20 7.21 23.40
CA GLY A 245 15.30 5.93 22.71
C GLY A 245 14.24 5.66 21.63
N VAL A 246 13.59 6.68 21.05
CA VAL A 246 12.73 6.50 19.86
C VAL A 246 13.04 7.53 18.76
N GLY A 247 13.44 7.06 17.58
CA GLY A 247 13.61 7.86 16.37
C GLY A 247 12.44 7.66 15.40
N PHE A 248 11.96 8.72 14.77
CA PHE A 248 10.93 8.62 13.73
C PHE A 248 11.47 9.10 12.38
N SER A 249 11.07 8.41 11.31
CA SER A 249 11.37 8.79 9.93
C SER A 249 10.20 8.45 9.01
N MET A 250 10.16 9.03 7.82
CA MET A 250 9.14 8.72 6.80
C MET A 250 9.83 8.24 5.53
N THR A 251 9.33 7.17 4.93
CA THR A 251 9.83 6.72 3.62
C THR A 251 9.21 7.56 2.50
N PRO A 252 9.81 7.58 1.29
CA PRO A 252 9.20 8.24 0.12
C PRO A 252 7.77 7.74 -0.21
N GLY A 253 7.40 6.54 0.24
CA GLY A 253 6.07 5.96 0.06
C GLY A 253 5.05 6.36 1.14
N GLY A 254 5.39 7.26 2.06
CA GLY A 254 4.48 7.74 3.11
C GLY A 254 4.35 6.80 4.32
N LEU A 255 5.20 5.78 4.43
CA LEU A 255 5.27 4.92 5.61
C LEU A 255 5.99 5.65 6.74
N LEU A 256 5.34 5.74 7.90
CA LEU A 256 5.98 6.22 9.12
C LEU A 256 6.77 5.08 9.77
N ARG A 257 8.05 5.31 10.06
CA ARG A 257 8.92 4.36 10.74
C ARG A 257 9.30 4.90 12.11
N ALA A 258 9.14 4.08 13.14
CA ALA A 258 9.56 4.35 14.51
C ALA A 258 10.65 3.35 14.91
N ASP A 259 11.90 3.79 14.98
CA ASP A 259 13.03 3.00 15.48
C ASP A 259 13.12 3.16 17.00
N VAL A 260 12.93 2.07 17.75
CA VAL A 260 12.87 2.02 19.22
C VAL A 260 14.09 1.28 19.77
N GLU A 261 14.78 1.89 20.72
CA GLU A 261 15.85 1.28 21.49
C GLU A 261 15.29 0.20 22.42
N SER A 262 16.01 -0.92 22.53
CA SER A 262 15.51 -2.10 23.23
C SER A 262 15.42 -1.98 24.76
N ASP A 263 15.96 -0.90 25.35
CA ASP A 263 15.89 -0.56 26.77
C ASP A 263 14.93 0.60 27.08
N ALA A 264 14.19 1.12 26.10
CA ALA A 264 13.18 2.15 26.31
C ALA A 264 12.05 1.64 27.22
N ARG A 265 11.97 2.15 28.46
CA ARG A 265 11.06 1.64 29.50
C ARG A 265 9.64 2.23 29.46
N THR A 266 9.47 3.47 28.94
CA THR A 266 8.18 4.18 28.87
C THR A 266 8.14 5.18 27.72
N PRO A 267 8.17 4.78 26.44
CA PRO A 267 8.11 5.73 25.35
C PRO A 267 6.65 6.13 25.10
N ALA A 268 6.27 7.25 25.70
CA ALA A 268 5.22 8.10 25.15
C ALA A 268 5.88 9.04 24.16
N ALA A 269 5.42 9.07 22.92
CA ALA A 269 5.93 9.99 21.89
C ALA A 269 4.92 11.12 21.68
N GLY A 270 5.38 12.37 21.79
CA GLY A 270 4.65 13.54 21.32
C GLY A 270 4.96 13.78 19.85
N ILE A 271 3.98 13.75 18.96
CA ILE A 271 4.19 13.94 17.53
C ILE A 271 3.44 15.19 17.06
N GLU A 272 4.18 16.10 16.44
CA GLU A 272 3.64 17.25 15.73
C GLU A 272 3.48 16.87 14.25
N TRP A 273 2.28 17.08 13.73
CA TRP A 273 1.86 16.75 12.37
C TRP A 273 1.40 18.00 11.63
N GLN A 274 1.42 17.88 10.31
CA GLN A 274 0.58 18.65 9.41
C GLN A 274 -0.53 17.75 8.89
N LEU A 275 -1.76 18.15 9.15
CA LEU A 275 -2.95 17.55 8.57
C LEU A 275 -3.30 18.29 7.28
N GLU A 276 -3.01 17.67 6.15
CA GLU A 276 -3.29 18.23 4.82
C GLU A 276 -4.65 17.76 4.32
N ASN A 277 -5.49 18.67 3.82
CA ASN A 277 -6.70 18.29 3.08
C ASN A 277 -6.32 17.84 1.66
N THR A 278 -6.58 16.57 1.34
CA THR A 278 -6.27 15.97 0.03
C THR A 278 -7.51 15.82 -0.86
N ILE A 279 -8.69 16.26 -0.41
CA ILE A 279 -9.95 16.09 -1.10
C ILE A 279 -10.32 17.29 -1.98
N TYR A 280 -9.59 17.49 -3.08
CA TYR A 280 -10.01 18.48 -4.08
C TYR A 280 -11.34 18.06 -4.75
N PRO A 281 -12.33 18.97 -4.94
CA PRO A 281 -12.26 20.43 -4.77
C PRO A 281 -12.85 20.98 -3.45
N TYR A 282 -13.01 20.14 -2.42
CA TYR A 282 -13.76 20.47 -1.22
C TYR A 282 -12.91 21.06 -0.10
N THR A 283 -13.40 22.15 0.47
CA THR A 283 -12.97 22.63 1.79
C THR A 283 -13.65 21.78 2.86
N ILE A 284 -12.87 21.32 3.85
CA ILE A 284 -13.44 20.78 5.08
C ILE A 284 -13.84 21.98 5.93
N ALA A 285 -15.12 22.36 5.85
CA ALA A 285 -15.66 23.52 6.55
C ALA A 285 -15.58 23.32 8.07
N SER A 286 -15.91 22.12 8.53
CA SER A 286 -15.70 21.68 9.90
C SER A 286 -15.58 20.15 9.98
N ALA A 287 -14.83 19.64 10.96
CA ALA A 287 -14.87 18.25 11.39
C ALA A 287 -14.34 18.10 12.83
N THR A 288 -14.85 17.12 13.56
CA THR A 288 -14.24 16.63 14.81
C THR A 288 -13.19 15.58 14.48
N ILE A 289 -12.07 15.56 15.18
CA ILE A 289 -10.97 14.64 14.89
C ILE A 289 -10.69 13.72 16.08
N SER A 290 -10.42 12.46 15.77
CA SER A 290 -10.01 11.43 16.73
C SER A 290 -9.02 10.49 16.07
N ALA A 291 -8.10 9.91 16.83
CA ALA A 291 -7.07 9.04 16.28
C ALA A 291 -6.86 7.79 17.15
N ARG A 292 -6.52 6.69 16.49
CA ARG A 292 -6.06 5.44 17.13
C ARG A 292 -4.90 4.85 16.35
N SER A 293 -4.02 4.12 17.01
CA SER A 293 -3.05 3.24 16.36
C SER A 293 -3.50 1.79 16.48
N ARG A 294 -3.24 0.99 15.45
CA ARG A 294 -3.32 -0.47 15.50
C ARG A 294 -1.92 -1.03 15.35
N LEU A 295 -1.38 -1.62 16.41
CA LEU A 295 -0.01 -2.15 16.47
C LEU A 295 -0.08 -3.62 16.89
N GLY A 296 0.52 -4.52 16.11
CA GLY A 296 0.52 -5.95 16.46
C GLY A 296 -0.88 -6.59 16.56
N GLY A 297 -1.90 -5.97 15.95
CA GLY A 297 -3.30 -6.42 16.00
C GLY A 297 -4.15 -5.81 17.12
N GLU A 298 -3.56 -5.00 18.02
CA GLU A 298 -4.28 -4.33 19.10
C GLU A 298 -4.51 -2.85 18.82
N ASP A 299 -5.67 -2.33 19.23
CA ASP A 299 -6.03 -0.91 19.12
C ASP A 299 -5.54 -0.13 20.35
N HIS A 300 -4.84 0.98 20.12
CA HIS A 300 -4.36 1.90 21.15
C HIS A 300 -4.86 3.32 20.87
N PRO A 301 -5.38 4.04 21.88
CA PRO A 301 -5.85 5.40 21.70
C PRO A 301 -4.69 6.38 21.49
N ILE A 302 -4.85 7.31 20.55
CA ILE A 302 -3.94 8.46 20.37
C ILE A 302 -4.64 9.70 20.89
N ARG A 303 -4.03 10.38 21.86
CA ARG A 303 -4.59 11.64 22.39
C ARG A 303 -4.20 12.77 21.46
N LEU A 304 -5.18 13.39 20.82
CA LEU A 304 -5.00 14.61 20.03
C LEU A 304 -5.11 15.83 20.95
N ARG A 305 -4.30 16.85 20.70
CA ARG A 305 -4.39 18.14 21.42
C ARG A 305 -5.56 18.96 20.90
N GLU A 306 -5.74 18.97 19.59
CA GLU A 306 -6.86 19.59 18.91
C GLU A 306 -7.99 18.56 18.73
N ALA A 307 -9.24 18.97 19.02
CA ALA A 307 -10.42 18.10 18.90
C ALA A 307 -11.20 18.33 17.59
N GLY A 308 -10.83 19.33 16.79
CA GLY A 308 -11.50 19.62 15.52
C GLY A 308 -10.67 20.48 14.57
N ILE A 309 -11.15 20.53 13.33
CA ILE A 309 -10.62 21.37 12.25
C ILE A 309 -11.75 22.20 11.65
N ALA A 310 -11.40 23.37 11.14
CA ALA A 310 -12.34 24.26 10.46
C ALA A 310 -11.67 24.98 9.29
N GLY A 311 -12.42 25.18 8.21
CA GLY A 311 -11.99 25.96 7.04
C GLY A 311 -10.75 25.43 6.32
N LEU A 312 -10.47 24.12 6.38
CA LEU A 312 -9.28 23.56 5.77
C LEU A 312 -9.48 23.39 4.26
N ALA A 313 -8.95 24.32 3.46
CA ALA A 313 -9.07 24.32 2.01
C ALA A 313 -8.27 23.18 1.33
N PRO A 314 -8.63 22.75 0.11
CA PRO A 314 -7.88 21.72 -0.63
C PRO A 314 -6.39 22.05 -0.76
N GLY A 315 -5.52 21.08 -0.48
CA GLY A 315 -4.06 21.21 -0.54
C GLY A 315 -3.46 22.10 0.55
N LYS A 316 -4.25 22.58 1.52
CA LYS A 316 -3.75 23.30 2.69
C LYS A 316 -3.59 22.36 3.87
N SER A 317 -2.70 22.75 4.78
CA SER A 317 -2.39 21.98 5.98
C SER A 317 -2.72 22.75 7.25
N ALA A 318 -3.25 22.05 8.26
CA ALA A 318 -3.41 22.54 9.62
C ALA A 318 -2.39 21.84 10.55
N PRO A 319 -1.83 22.52 11.55
CA PRO A 319 -1.03 21.85 12.57
C PRO A 319 -1.92 20.93 13.42
N LEU A 320 -1.38 19.79 13.81
CA LEU A 320 -2.02 18.83 14.71
C LEU A 320 -0.95 18.29 15.65
N SER A 321 -1.23 18.21 16.94
CA SER A 321 -0.33 17.59 17.91
C SER A 321 -0.99 16.33 18.50
N SER A 322 -0.23 15.26 18.65
CA SER A 322 -0.70 14.05 19.30
C SER A 322 0.28 13.49 20.32
N SER A 323 -0.23 12.70 21.24
CA SER A 323 0.56 11.88 22.15
C SER A 323 0.13 10.43 22.03
N MET A 324 1.10 9.54 21.79
CA MET A 324 0.89 8.11 21.62
C MET A 324 1.75 7.34 22.61
N GLN A 325 1.18 6.35 23.29
CA GLN A 325 1.95 5.37 24.05
C GLN A 325 2.32 4.20 23.14
N LEU A 326 3.61 3.87 23.07
CA LEU A 326 4.04 2.67 22.36
C LEU A 326 3.83 1.43 23.25
N PRO A 327 3.39 0.28 22.69
CA PRO A 327 3.13 -0.94 23.44
C PRO A 327 4.44 -1.68 23.79
N VAL A 328 5.34 -1.03 24.55
CA VAL A 328 6.66 -1.58 24.90
C VAL A 328 6.61 -2.83 25.76
N LYS A 329 5.51 -3.05 26.50
CA LYS A 329 5.33 -4.27 27.31
C LYS A 329 5.21 -5.54 26.46
N GLN A 330 4.85 -5.42 25.19
CA GLN A 330 4.73 -6.54 24.25
C GLN A 330 5.97 -6.70 23.36
N LEU A 331 6.94 -5.79 23.45
CA LEU A 331 8.17 -5.95 22.69
C LEU A 331 8.93 -7.16 23.23
N PRO A 332 9.38 -8.08 22.34
CA PRO A 332 10.17 -9.22 22.74
C PRO A 332 11.36 -8.80 23.61
N SER A 333 11.62 -9.54 24.68
CA SER A 333 12.83 -9.32 25.49
C SER A 333 14.11 -9.44 24.64
N LYS A 334 15.19 -8.73 25.02
CA LYS A 334 16.52 -8.87 24.39
C LYS A 334 17.03 -10.33 24.42
N TRP A 335 16.50 -11.15 25.31
CA TRP A 335 16.82 -12.58 25.47
C TRP A 335 15.79 -13.52 24.83
N SER A 336 14.79 -12.99 24.12
CA SER A 336 13.79 -13.80 23.44
C SER A 336 14.37 -14.49 22.20
N TRP A 337 13.75 -15.60 21.79
CA TRP A 337 14.07 -16.26 20.52
C TRP A 337 13.89 -15.34 19.31
N ASN A 338 12.96 -14.38 19.37
CA ASN A 338 12.79 -13.36 18.31
C ASN A 338 13.99 -12.40 18.23
N ALA A 339 14.57 -12.02 19.37
CA ALA A 339 15.76 -11.15 19.43
C ALA A 339 17.05 -11.89 19.02
N ILE A 340 17.18 -13.17 19.39
CA ILE A 340 18.30 -14.01 18.97
C ILE A 340 18.20 -14.34 17.47
N GLY A 341 17.00 -14.69 17.01
CA GLY A 341 16.70 -15.02 15.61
C GLY A 341 16.82 -13.82 14.67
N SER A 342 16.67 -12.59 15.17
CA SER A 342 16.96 -11.39 14.37
C SER A 342 18.46 -11.21 14.10
N ALA A 343 19.35 -11.94 14.81
CA ALA A 343 20.78 -11.99 14.56
C ALA A 343 21.46 -10.60 14.46
N GLY A 344 20.99 -9.63 15.27
CA GLY A 344 21.46 -8.25 15.24
C GLY A 344 20.72 -7.32 14.27
N SER A 345 19.74 -7.82 13.52
CA SER A 345 18.80 -7.02 12.74
C SER A 345 17.60 -6.55 13.58
N ALA A 346 16.86 -5.57 13.06
CA ALA A 346 15.70 -5.01 13.73
C ALA A 346 14.47 -5.94 13.64
N TYR A 347 13.79 -6.15 14.76
CA TYR A 347 12.46 -6.76 14.75
C TYR A 347 11.43 -5.73 14.27
N VAL A 348 10.62 -6.07 13.28
CA VAL A 348 9.63 -5.17 12.67
C VAL A 348 8.23 -5.55 13.10
N LEU A 349 7.54 -4.62 13.75
CA LEU A 349 6.13 -4.72 14.07
C LEU A 349 5.34 -3.83 13.11
N PRO A 350 4.54 -4.41 12.19
CA PRO A 350 3.67 -3.62 11.33
C PRO A 350 2.48 -3.06 12.11
N GLY A 351 1.99 -1.93 11.66
CA GLY A 351 0.78 -1.31 12.18
C GLY A 351 0.31 -0.14 11.33
N GLN A 352 -0.67 0.59 11.85
CA GLN A 352 -1.24 1.75 11.19
C GLN A 352 -1.79 2.75 12.20
N ILE A 353 -1.83 4.02 11.83
CA ILE A 353 -2.55 5.08 12.53
C ILE A 353 -3.80 5.38 11.72
N GLU A 354 -4.96 5.30 12.37
CA GLU A 354 -6.25 5.67 11.79
C GLU A 354 -6.68 7.01 12.39
N LEU A 355 -6.90 7.99 11.52
CA LEU A 355 -7.51 9.27 11.86
C LEU A 355 -8.95 9.28 11.37
N HIS A 356 -9.87 9.49 12.30
CA HIS A 356 -11.29 9.58 12.02
C HIS A 356 -11.77 11.02 12.15
N LEU A 357 -12.39 11.51 11.08
CA LEU A 357 -13.07 12.81 10.99
C LEU A 357 -14.56 12.55 11.17
N GLY A 358 -15.15 12.98 12.28
CA GLY A 358 -16.58 12.87 12.56
C GLY A 358 -17.31 14.20 12.42
N ALA A 359 -18.62 14.17 12.20
CA ALA A 359 -19.44 15.37 11.98
C ALA A 359 -18.86 16.30 10.90
N GLN A 360 -18.28 15.69 9.86
CA GLN A 360 -17.63 16.38 8.76
C GLN A 360 -18.65 17.14 7.92
N ARG A 361 -18.32 18.39 7.60
CA ARG A 361 -19.03 19.22 6.64
C ARG A 361 -18.10 19.59 5.51
N LEU A 362 -18.41 19.10 4.30
CA LEU A 362 -17.69 19.43 3.08
C LEU A 362 -18.41 20.54 2.32
N GLU A 363 -17.66 21.49 1.79
CA GLU A 363 -18.18 22.55 0.95
C GLU A 363 -17.26 22.76 -0.25
N LEU A 364 -17.83 23.09 -1.41
CA LEU A 364 -17.01 23.43 -2.58
C LEU A 364 -16.17 24.67 -2.34
N SER A 365 -14.86 24.55 -2.58
CA SER A 365 -13.92 25.65 -2.42
C SER A 365 -14.26 26.82 -3.35
N GLN A 366 -14.04 28.05 -2.86
CA GLN A 366 -14.29 29.26 -3.64
C GLN A 366 -13.46 29.32 -4.92
N ALA A 367 -12.22 28.81 -4.87
CA ALA A 367 -11.36 28.71 -6.05
C ALA A 367 -11.98 27.81 -7.14
N PHE A 368 -12.56 26.67 -6.76
CA PHE A 368 -13.22 25.78 -7.71
C PHE A 368 -14.50 26.40 -8.29
N ARG A 369 -15.33 27.04 -7.45
CA ARG A 369 -16.55 27.74 -7.91
C ARG A 369 -16.22 28.80 -8.97
N LYS A 370 -15.21 29.63 -8.71
CA LYS A 370 -14.72 30.65 -9.66
C LYS A 370 -14.24 30.01 -10.97
N ARG A 371 -13.45 28.94 -10.88
CA ARG A 371 -12.97 28.20 -12.05
C ARG A 371 -14.11 27.66 -12.89
N MET A 372 -15.11 27.03 -12.27
CA MET A 372 -16.27 26.50 -12.97
C MET A 372 -17.08 27.61 -13.66
N ALA A 373 -17.26 28.76 -13.02
CA ALA A 373 -17.90 29.92 -13.63
C ALA A 373 -17.12 30.48 -14.85
N THR A 374 -15.79 30.37 -14.85
CA THR A 374 -14.95 30.75 -16.01
C THR A 374 -15.08 29.74 -17.17
N LEU A 375 -15.09 28.45 -16.86
CA LEU A 375 -15.14 27.37 -17.85
C LEU A 375 -16.53 27.17 -18.46
N PHE A 376 -17.57 27.41 -17.67
CA PHE A 376 -18.97 27.19 -18.06
C PHE A 376 -19.81 28.43 -17.68
N PRO A 377 -19.58 29.59 -18.32
CA PRO A 377 -20.23 30.83 -17.94
C PRO A 377 -21.74 30.77 -18.20
N GLY A 378 -22.53 31.15 -17.19
CA GLY A 378 -23.99 31.15 -17.25
C GLY A 378 -24.63 29.78 -16.96
N ASP A 379 -23.85 28.71 -16.87
CA ASP A 379 -24.36 27.40 -16.47
C ASP A 379 -24.37 27.30 -14.93
N PRO A 380 -25.43 26.71 -14.34
CA PRO A 380 -25.41 26.39 -12.92
C PRO A 380 -24.30 25.37 -12.62
N LEU A 381 -23.73 25.46 -11.42
CA LEU A 381 -22.71 24.51 -10.98
C LEU A 381 -23.30 23.09 -10.98
N PRO A 382 -22.68 22.11 -11.66
CA PRO A 382 -23.21 20.75 -11.72
C PRO A 382 -23.36 20.14 -10.33
N GLU A 383 -24.53 19.60 -10.01
CA GLU A 383 -24.82 19.02 -8.69
C GLU A 383 -23.95 17.79 -8.38
N ILE A 384 -23.33 17.17 -9.39
CA ILE A 384 -22.33 16.11 -9.18
C ILE A 384 -21.19 16.56 -8.25
N PHE A 385 -20.86 17.85 -8.23
CA PHE A 385 -19.86 18.43 -7.34
C PHE A 385 -20.43 18.82 -5.97
N THR A 386 -21.73 18.69 -5.73
CA THR A 386 -22.31 18.95 -4.41
C THR A 386 -22.10 17.71 -3.53
N PRO A 387 -21.41 17.81 -2.37
CA PRO A 387 -21.24 16.68 -1.46
C PRO A 387 -22.60 16.15 -0.98
N PRO A 388 -22.84 14.83 -0.98
CA PRO A 388 -24.05 14.27 -0.41
C PRO A 388 -24.12 14.53 1.10
N GLU A 389 -25.31 14.84 1.63
CA GLU A 389 -25.52 15.12 3.07
C GLU A 389 -25.17 13.92 3.98
N GLN A 390 -25.11 12.73 3.41
CA GLN A 390 -24.80 11.48 4.12
C GLN A 390 -23.31 11.37 4.49
N ILE A 391 -22.42 12.12 3.83
CA ILE A 391 -20.97 12.08 4.07
C ILE A 391 -20.64 12.94 5.31
N LYS A 392 -20.89 12.35 6.48
CA LYS A 392 -20.67 12.99 7.79
C LYS A 392 -19.41 12.51 8.49
N ALA A 393 -18.73 11.53 7.93
CA ALA A 393 -17.48 11.04 8.49
C ALA A 393 -16.51 10.62 7.39
N SER A 394 -15.23 10.66 7.73
CA SER A 394 -14.21 10.04 6.89
C SER A 394 -13.06 9.47 7.70
N THR A 395 -12.35 8.51 7.10
CA THR A 395 -11.16 7.90 7.71
C THR A 395 -9.95 8.10 6.81
N ALA A 396 -8.81 8.43 7.43
CA ALA A 396 -7.50 8.43 6.80
C ALA A 396 -6.58 7.45 7.53
N VAL A 397 -5.82 6.67 6.76
CA VAL A 397 -4.91 5.65 7.30
C VAL A 397 -3.48 6.01 6.96
N LEU A 398 -2.61 6.00 7.96
CA LEU A 398 -1.16 6.17 7.81
C LEU A 398 -0.48 4.86 8.23
N PRO A 399 0.19 4.14 7.31
CA PRO A 399 0.92 2.93 7.68
C PRO A 399 2.10 3.27 8.62
N LEU A 400 2.34 2.39 9.58
CA LEU A 400 3.36 2.53 10.64
C LEU A 400 4.20 1.25 10.75
N GLU A 401 5.52 1.39 10.77
CA GLU A 401 6.47 0.32 11.08
C GLU A 401 7.21 0.66 12.37
N VAL A 402 7.12 -0.20 13.39
CA VAL A 402 7.94 -0.08 14.60
C VAL A 402 9.11 -1.05 14.51
N ARG A 403 10.34 -0.55 14.61
CA ARG A 403 11.58 -1.34 14.50
C ARG A 403 12.31 -1.35 15.83
N VAL A 404 12.60 -2.53 16.36
CA VAL A 404 13.33 -2.66 17.63
C VAL A 404 14.71 -3.24 17.38
N HIS A 405 15.75 -2.54 17.83
CA HIS A 405 17.14 -2.96 17.67
C HIS A 405 17.64 -3.64 18.96
N TYR A 406 17.82 -4.97 18.92
CA TYR A 406 18.24 -5.76 20.08
C TYR A 406 19.76 -5.84 20.30
N GLY A 407 20.56 -5.37 19.33
CA GLY A 407 22.02 -5.50 19.35
C GLY A 407 22.49 -6.95 19.23
N VAL A 408 23.79 -7.16 18.98
CA VAL A 408 24.38 -8.51 18.83
C VAL A 408 24.78 -9.17 20.14
N GLY A 409 24.67 -8.46 21.27
CA GLY A 409 25.12 -8.91 22.59
C GLY A 409 24.57 -10.28 23.03
N PRO A 410 23.25 -10.52 22.99
CA PRO A 410 22.66 -11.81 23.36
C PRO A 410 23.19 -12.97 22.49
N LEU A 411 23.36 -12.75 21.19
CA LEU A 411 23.91 -13.73 20.26
C LEU A 411 25.37 -14.06 20.60
N VAL A 412 26.20 -13.03 20.86
CA VAL A 412 27.59 -13.20 21.26
C VAL A 412 27.70 -13.95 22.60
N ALA A 413 26.85 -13.63 23.57
CA ALA A 413 26.82 -14.32 24.86
C ALA A 413 26.47 -15.81 24.70
N LEU A 414 25.49 -16.16 23.86
CA LEU A 414 25.15 -17.55 23.56
C LEU A 414 26.27 -18.28 22.83
N MET A 415 26.92 -17.64 21.85
CA MET A 415 28.08 -18.22 21.18
C MET A 415 29.24 -18.47 22.16
N ALA A 416 29.53 -17.50 23.04
CA ALA A 416 30.57 -17.64 24.05
C ALA A 416 30.26 -18.75 25.06
N ALA A 417 29.01 -18.86 25.52
CA ALA A 417 28.56 -19.95 26.40
C ALA A 417 28.68 -21.32 25.71
N GLY A 418 28.28 -21.41 24.43
CA GLY A 418 28.43 -22.63 23.63
C GLY A 418 29.89 -23.04 23.45
N LEU A 419 30.78 -22.10 23.16
CA LEU A 419 32.22 -22.34 23.05
C LEU A 419 32.85 -22.75 24.39
N ALA A 420 32.45 -22.12 25.50
CA ALA A 420 32.91 -22.50 26.84
C ALA A 420 32.48 -23.93 27.19
N LEU A 421 31.22 -24.30 26.89
CA LEU A 421 30.72 -25.65 27.10
C LEU A 421 31.46 -26.68 26.24
N ALA A 422 31.69 -26.38 24.95
CA ALA A 422 32.48 -27.23 24.07
C ALA A 422 33.92 -27.40 24.58
N GLY A 423 34.52 -26.32 25.09
CA GLY A 423 35.83 -26.34 25.75
C GLY A 423 35.85 -27.26 26.96
N LEU A 424 34.86 -27.15 27.86
CA LEU A 424 34.72 -28.02 29.03
C LEU A 424 34.52 -29.50 28.65
N LEU A 425 33.71 -29.78 27.64
CA LEU A 425 33.52 -31.15 27.14
C LEU A 425 34.82 -31.70 26.55
N THR A 426 35.57 -30.87 25.82
CA THR A 426 36.86 -31.26 25.24
C THR A 426 37.89 -31.54 26.32
N THR A 427 38.00 -30.68 27.35
CA THR A 427 38.93 -30.91 28.46
C THR A 427 38.53 -32.13 29.29
N ALA A 428 37.24 -32.36 29.53
CA ALA A 428 36.75 -33.57 30.18
C ALA A 428 37.06 -34.84 29.38
N ALA A 429 36.84 -34.82 28.06
CA ALA A 429 37.19 -35.92 27.17
C ALA A 429 38.70 -36.19 27.17
N LEU A 430 39.52 -35.14 27.08
CA LEU A 430 40.98 -35.27 27.18
C LEU A 430 41.42 -35.81 28.55
N ALA A 431 40.80 -35.38 29.64
CA ALA A 431 41.09 -35.86 30.99
C ALA A 431 40.74 -37.36 31.17
N LEU A 432 39.70 -37.84 30.48
CA LEU A 432 39.32 -39.26 30.46
C LEU A 432 40.28 -40.11 29.62
N VAL A 433 40.75 -39.60 28.48
CA VAL A 433 41.62 -40.34 27.55
C VAL A 433 43.10 -40.28 27.95
N ARG A 434 43.53 -39.27 28.73
CA ARG A 434 44.93 -39.10 29.13
C ARG A 434 45.42 -40.29 29.98
N PRO A 435 46.50 -40.98 29.55
CA PRO A 435 47.09 -42.06 30.34
C PRO A 435 47.70 -41.51 31.63
N ARG A 436 47.44 -42.18 32.75
CA ARG A 436 47.94 -41.85 34.07
C ARG A 436 48.94 -42.93 34.53
N LYS A 437 50.03 -42.47 35.14
CA LYS A 437 51.07 -43.33 35.69
C LYS A 437 50.67 -43.72 37.11
N ALA A 438 50.54 -45.02 37.36
CA ALA A 438 50.43 -45.58 38.70
C ALA A 438 51.76 -46.25 39.06
N LEU A 439 52.34 -45.85 40.17
CA LEU A 439 53.48 -46.54 40.75
C LEU A 439 52.97 -47.61 41.71
N LEU A 440 53.45 -48.82 41.55
CA LEU A 440 53.06 -49.99 42.34
C LEU A 440 54.33 -50.64 42.88
N THR A 441 54.35 -50.96 44.15
CA THR A 441 55.38 -51.85 44.72
C THR A 441 54.78 -53.24 44.82
N VAL A 442 55.35 -54.20 44.08
CA VAL A 442 54.94 -55.61 44.08
C VAL A 442 56.16 -56.42 44.54
N GLU A 443 56.07 -57.09 45.68
CA GLU A 443 57.18 -57.91 46.24
C GLU A 443 58.52 -57.13 46.28
N ASP A 444 58.46 -55.93 46.87
CA ASP A 444 59.56 -54.96 47.01
C ASP A 444 60.17 -54.41 45.71
N GLU A 445 59.55 -54.69 44.55
CA GLU A 445 59.94 -54.13 43.24
C GLU A 445 59.00 -53.00 42.80
N LEU A 446 59.55 -51.84 42.44
CA LEU A 446 58.78 -50.70 41.94
C LEU A 446 58.44 -50.89 40.45
N ARG A 447 57.15 -50.97 40.13
CA ARG A 447 56.60 -51.09 38.78
C ARG A 447 55.76 -49.87 38.43
N THR A 448 55.90 -49.40 37.18
CA THR A 448 55.07 -48.31 36.64
C THR A 448 54.03 -48.87 35.69
N MET A 449 52.75 -48.68 36.00
CA MET A 449 51.64 -49.04 35.12
C MET A 449 51.00 -47.79 34.52
N HIS A 450 50.55 -47.90 33.27
CA HIS A 450 49.84 -46.82 32.58
C HIS A 450 48.39 -47.24 32.34
N ALA A 451 47.46 -46.50 32.95
CA ALA A 451 46.03 -46.78 32.87
C ALA A 451 45.24 -45.50 32.59
N ARG A 452 44.07 -45.63 31.95
CA ARG A 452 43.15 -44.52 31.69
C ARG A 452 42.04 -44.49 32.74
N ALA A 453 41.42 -43.34 32.97
CA ALA A 453 40.28 -43.24 33.87
C ALA A 453 39.14 -44.16 33.39
N GLY A 454 38.53 -44.91 34.31
CA GLY A 454 37.48 -45.89 34.02
C GLY A 454 37.99 -47.30 33.67
N THR A 455 39.32 -47.51 33.57
CA THR A 455 39.90 -48.83 33.27
C THR A 455 40.32 -49.58 34.52
N THR A 456 40.27 -50.91 34.43
CA THR A 456 40.76 -51.82 35.47
C THR A 456 41.79 -52.75 34.85
N GLN A 457 42.99 -52.82 35.40
CA GLN A 457 44.10 -53.63 34.89
C GLN A 457 44.51 -54.67 35.94
N PRO A 458 44.72 -55.95 35.57
CA PRO A 458 45.21 -56.95 36.51
C PRO A 458 46.69 -56.71 36.87
N VAL A 459 47.03 -56.96 38.13
CA VAL A 459 48.40 -56.93 38.67
C VAL A 459 48.83 -58.36 39.00
N PHE A 460 50.01 -58.77 38.55
CA PHE A 460 50.54 -60.13 38.69
C PHE A 460 51.84 -60.17 39.51
N ASP A 461 52.04 -61.26 40.24
CA ASP A 461 53.30 -61.59 40.94
C ASP A 461 54.39 -62.07 39.97
N LYS A 462 55.58 -62.36 40.48
CA LYS A 462 56.70 -62.91 39.68
C LYS A 462 56.43 -64.31 39.15
N ALA A 463 55.52 -65.07 39.76
CA ALA A 463 55.10 -66.39 39.32
C ALA A 463 53.97 -66.33 38.26
N GLY A 464 53.50 -65.14 37.89
CA GLY A 464 52.45 -64.94 36.89
C GLY A 464 51.02 -65.08 37.42
N ASN A 465 50.83 -65.23 38.74
CA ASN A 465 49.49 -65.28 39.33
C ASN A 465 48.94 -63.87 39.55
N ARG A 466 47.64 -63.69 39.34
CA ARG A 466 46.95 -62.42 39.62
C ARG A 466 46.84 -62.22 41.13
N ILE A 467 47.30 -61.08 41.61
CA ILE A 467 47.38 -60.74 43.05
C ILE A 467 46.53 -59.52 43.43
N ALA A 468 46.22 -58.64 42.48
CA ALA A 468 45.31 -57.51 42.66
C ALA A 468 44.76 -57.01 41.31
N GLN A 469 43.85 -56.03 41.34
CA GLN A 469 43.48 -55.22 40.20
C GLN A 469 43.70 -53.73 40.49
N LEU A 470 44.35 -53.05 39.56
CA LEU A 470 44.50 -51.59 39.55
C LEU A 470 43.27 -50.98 38.87
N LYS A 471 42.36 -50.40 39.65
CA LYS A 471 41.26 -49.57 39.14
C LYS A 471 41.69 -48.12 39.09
N THR A 472 41.61 -47.51 37.91
CA THR A 472 41.95 -46.09 37.72
C THR A 472 40.68 -45.27 37.57
N THR A 473 40.48 -44.29 38.45
CA THR A 473 39.33 -43.39 38.45
C THR A 473 39.71 -42.00 37.94
N LEU A 474 38.72 -41.11 37.82
CA LEU A 474 38.94 -39.69 37.53
C LEU A 474 39.78 -38.99 38.60
N PHE A 475 39.80 -39.50 39.85
CA PHE A 475 40.42 -38.84 41.01
C PHE A 475 41.66 -39.53 41.56
N GLY A 476 42.00 -40.73 41.06
CA GLY A 476 43.18 -41.47 41.53
C GLY A 476 43.16 -42.95 41.20
N HIS A 477 44.12 -43.68 41.75
CA HIS A 477 44.27 -45.11 41.58
C HIS A 477 43.85 -45.85 42.86
N GLN A 478 43.19 -46.99 42.70
CA GLN A 478 42.79 -47.87 43.80
C GLN A 478 43.17 -49.30 43.47
N LEU A 479 43.67 -50.03 44.46
CA LEU A 479 43.82 -51.47 44.37
C LEU A 479 42.54 -52.12 44.87
N ILE A 480 41.94 -52.96 44.04
CA ILE A 480 40.76 -53.76 44.35
C ILE A 480 41.07 -55.24 44.14
N ASP A 481 40.23 -56.13 44.67
CA ASP A 481 40.41 -57.59 44.60
C ASP A 481 41.81 -58.06 45.03
N LEU A 482 42.30 -57.57 46.18
CA LEU A 482 43.58 -58.02 46.73
C LEU A 482 43.47 -59.47 47.21
N ARG A 483 44.39 -60.32 46.77
CA ARG A 483 44.51 -61.69 47.25
C ARG A 483 45.11 -61.70 48.65
N ASP A 484 44.54 -62.51 49.55
CA ASP A 484 45.04 -62.65 50.92
C ASP A 484 46.53 -63.08 50.93
N GLY A 485 47.34 -62.34 51.70
CA GLY A 485 48.78 -62.54 51.78
C GLY A 485 49.62 -61.85 50.68
N ALA A 486 49.01 -61.14 49.72
CA ALA A 486 49.73 -60.46 48.66
C ALA A 486 50.48 -59.21 49.15
N GLN A 487 51.75 -59.08 48.77
CA GLN A 487 52.58 -57.89 49.04
C GLN A 487 52.49 -56.89 47.88
N VAL A 488 51.38 -56.16 47.79
CA VAL A 488 51.18 -55.09 46.79
C VAL A 488 50.78 -53.80 47.48
N ARG A 489 51.48 -52.70 47.15
CA ARG A 489 51.16 -51.36 47.67
C ARG A 489 51.15 -50.34 46.54
N LEU A 490 50.20 -49.42 46.60
CA LEU A 490 50.16 -48.26 45.72
C LEU A 490 51.20 -47.24 46.21
N GLY A 491 52.09 -46.78 45.34
CA GLY A 491 52.99 -45.66 45.61
C GLY A 491 52.20 -44.37 45.73
N ARG A 492 52.68 -43.44 46.56
CA ARG A 492 52.10 -42.10 46.68
C ARG A 492 52.25 -41.29 45.40
#